data_AF-A0A6C2CMR1-F1
#
_entry.id   AF-A0A6C2CMR1-F1
#
_cell.length_a   1.000
_cell.length_b   1.000
_cell.length_c   1.000
_cell.angle_alpha   90.00
_cell.angle_beta   90.00
_cell.angle_gamma   90.00
#
_symmetry.space_group_name_H-M   'P 1'
#
loop_
_entity.id
_entity.type
_entity.pdbx_description
1 polymer ?
#
loop_
_entity_poly.entity_id
_entity_poly.type
_entity_poly.pdbx_seq_one_letter_code
_entity_poly.pdbx_strand_id
1 'polypeptide(L)'
;MYQHILVPVDDSELAIITVGKAVSFARTLGARITFFHARSDFAATSDGAVIHALSPTEFVEQAAGNARAVLARAESEARLAGVPFASVGRTSDRPYEAILDIATEQGCDLIFMASHGRRGLKGLLLGSQTQKVLAHTTIPVLVSSVESNALTPDMDLALAVIKGEHRSMAAVMHGLKHVLLEARSAGSAADVRLLRSMVYYFRNFTEGLHHPKEDAYLFDKLAGRSHDADEVLATLRAQHHEEGAYIEAVDKAVNAYAGSPDGAHLDALIEAVDRYAGRLWEHMNLEEKFILPACQTHLTGPDWAAVAHAFEANGDPRFDADKAQGFDKLFLRLVTLAD
;
A
#
# COMPACT_ATOMS: atom_id res chain seq x y z
N MET A 1 -6.52 -24.88 21.77
CA MET A 1 -5.90 -24.22 20.61
C MET A 1 -6.83 -23.08 20.22
N TYR A 2 -6.33 -21.88 19.94
CA TYR A 2 -7.17 -20.71 19.61
C TYR A 2 -8.05 -20.99 18.38
N GLN A 3 -9.31 -20.57 18.40
CA GLN A 3 -10.31 -20.82 17.36
C GLN A 3 -10.82 -19.52 16.73
N HIS A 4 -10.74 -18.40 17.45
CA HIS A 4 -11.27 -17.13 16.97
C HIS A 4 -10.42 -15.95 17.41
N ILE A 5 -9.80 -15.32 16.44
CA ILE A 5 -8.78 -14.29 16.65
C ILE A 5 -9.38 -12.91 16.35
N LEU A 6 -9.33 -11.99 17.31
CA LEU A 6 -9.53 -10.56 17.04
C LEU A 6 -8.25 -9.95 16.50
N VAL A 7 -8.33 -9.22 15.40
CA VAL A 7 -7.22 -8.46 14.82
C VAL A 7 -7.63 -6.99 14.72
N PRO A 8 -7.24 -6.13 15.69
CA PRO A 8 -7.40 -4.70 15.56
C PRO A 8 -6.52 -4.15 14.43
N VAL A 9 -7.10 -3.36 13.53
CA VAL A 9 -6.43 -2.77 12.37
C VAL A 9 -6.59 -1.26 12.38
N ASP A 10 -5.53 -0.56 11.99
CA ASP A 10 -5.53 0.87 11.70
C ASP A 10 -5.00 1.10 10.27
N ASP A 11 -4.83 2.36 9.91
CA ASP A 11 -4.30 2.83 8.64
C ASP A 11 -2.75 2.83 8.59
N SER A 12 -2.06 2.26 9.59
CA SER A 12 -0.59 2.20 9.62
C SER A 12 -0.04 1.06 8.76
N GLU A 13 1.19 1.21 8.28
CA GLU A 13 1.91 0.14 7.57
C GLU A 13 2.13 -1.10 8.45
N LEU A 14 2.30 -0.89 9.76
CA LEU A 14 2.42 -1.96 10.74
C LEU A 14 1.16 -2.83 10.78
N ALA A 15 -0.02 -2.24 10.56
CA ALA A 15 -1.27 -3.00 10.48
C ALA A 15 -1.28 -3.95 9.28
N ILE A 16 -0.77 -3.54 8.12
CA ILE A 16 -0.70 -4.40 6.92
C ILE A 16 0.15 -5.63 7.21
N ILE A 17 1.37 -5.42 7.73
CA ILE A 17 2.28 -6.54 8.07
C ILE A 17 1.65 -7.44 9.15
N THR A 18 0.98 -6.85 10.13
CA THR A 18 0.32 -7.58 11.22
C THR A 18 -0.86 -8.41 10.71
N VAL A 19 -1.66 -7.90 9.77
CA VAL A 19 -2.75 -8.64 9.13
C VAL A 19 -2.21 -9.88 8.42
N GLY A 20 -1.17 -9.74 7.59
CA GLY A 20 -0.59 -10.88 6.88
C GLY A 20 -0.07 -11.96 7.84
N LYS A 21 0.59 -11.56 8.94
CA LYS A 21 1.04 -12.48 9.99
C LYS A 21 -0.15 -13.16 10.71
N ALA A 22 -1.19 -12.40 11.05
CA ALA A 22 -2.38 -12.92 11.71
C ALA A 22 -3.15 -13.91 10.82
N VAL A 23 -3.29 -13.62 9.52
CA VAL A 23 -3.90 -14.50 8.52
C VAL A 23 -3.12 -15.80 8.38
N SER A 24 -1.78 -15.73 8.25
CA SER A 24 -0.92 -16.92 8.19
C SER A 24 -1.03 -17.78 9.46
N PHE A 25 -1.07 -17.12 10.63
CA PHE A 25 -1.24 -17.78 11.92
C PHE A 25 -2.61 -18.46 12.04
N ALA A 26 -3.69 -17.75 11.72
CA ALA A 26 -5.05 -18.29 11.74
C ALA A 26 -5.20 -19.50 10.81
N ARG A 27 -4.65 -19.42 9.59
CA ARG A 27 -4.64 -20.53 8.63
C ARG A 27 -3.98 -21.78 9.19
N THR A 28 -2.85 -21.61 9.88
CA THR A 28 -2.11 -22.73 10.50
C THR A 28 -2.91 -23.42 11.61
N LEU A 29 -3.75 -22.67 12.32
CA LEU A 29 -4.61 -23.19 13.40
C LEU A 29 -5.99 -23.65 12.93
N GLY A 30 -6.39 -23.36 11.68
CA GLY A 30 -7.78 -23.51 11.24
C GLY A 30 -8.75 -22.54 11.94
N ALA A 31 -8.25 -21.42 12.46
CA ALA A 31 -9.05 -20.43 13.18
C ALA A 31 -9.73 -19.43 12.24
N ARG A 32 -10.79 -18.77 12.73
CA ARG A 32 -11.43 -17.63 12.06
C ARG A 32 -10.90 -16.30 12.61
N ILE A 33 -11.04 -15.23 11.82
CA ILE A 33 -10.63 -13.88 12.20
C ILE A 33 -11.83 -12.93 12.31
N THR A 34 -11.81 -12.03 13.29
CA THR A 34 -12.58 -10.79 13.24
C THR A 34 -11.61 -9.60 13.11
N PHE A 35 -11.69 -8.87 12.01
CA PHE A 35 -10.98 -7.60 11.86
C PHE A 35 -11.79 -6.49 12.54
N PHE A 36 -11.10 -5.64 13.30
CA PHE A 36 -11.74 -4.55 14.02
C PHE A 36 -11.05 -3.22 13.76
N HIS A 37 -11.81 -2.19 13.36
CA HIS A 37 -11.30 -0.84 13.23
C HIS A 37 -12.04 0.13 14.17
N ALA A 38 -11.30 0.73 15.10
CA ALA A 38 -11.79 1.82 15.93
C ALA A 38 -11.67 3.15 15.19
N ARG A 39 -12.81 3.75 14.85
CA ARG A 39 -12.87 5.08 14.25
C ARG A 39 -12.69 6.11 15.36
N SER A 40 -11.70 6.98 15.21
CA SER A 40 -11.60 8.18 16.04
C SER A 40 -12.81 9.07 15.76
N ASP A 41 -13.37 9.69 16.80
CA ASP A 41 -14.35 10.76 16.63
C ASP A 41 -13.67 11.97 15.98
N PHE A 42 -13.67 11.99 14.66
CA PHE A 42 -12.99 12.99 13.84
C PHE A 42 -13.58 14.39 14.10
N ALA A 43 -14.82 14.49 14.62
CA ALA A 43 -15.48 15.76 14.94
C ALA A 43 -14.81 16.47 16.13
N ALA A 44 -14.06 15.74 16.95
CA ALA A 44 -13.31 16.29 18.09
C ALA A 44 -11.94 16.89 17.69
N THR A 45 -11.55 16.78 16.42
CA THR A 45 -10.33 17.41 15.88
C THR A 45 -10.64 18.81 15.34
N SER A 46 -9.65 19.72 15.29
CA SER A 46 -9.86 21.08 14.76
C SER A 46 -10.39 21.08 13.32
N ASP A 47 -9.86 20.20 12.48
CA ASP A 47 -10.24 20.12 11.06
C ASP A 47 -11.57 19.39 10.89
N GLY A 48 -11.80 18.31 11.63
CA GLY A 48 -13.07 17.59 11.59
C GLY A 48 -14.23 18.36 12.24
N ALA A 49 -13.98 19.27 13.18
CA ALA A 49 -14.97 20.20 13.72
C ALA A 49 -15.42 21.21 12.66
N VAL A 50 -14.50 21.71 11.83
CA VAL A 50 -14.78 22.63 10.72
C VAL A 50 -15.58 21.91 9.62
N ILE A 51 -15.16 20.71 9.23
CA ILE A 51 -15.87 19.91 8.22
C ILE A 51 -17.26 19.49 8.73
N HIS A 52 -17.38 19.05 9.99
CA HIS A 52 -18.66 18.73 10.62
C HIS A 52 -19.59 19.96 10.70
N ALA A 53 -19.05 21.15 10.96
CA ALA A 53 -19.83 22.39 11.01
C ALA A 53 -20.30 22.87 9.63
N LEU A 54 -19.50 22.68 8.59
CA LEU A 54 -19.80 23.13 7.23
C LEU A 54 -20.66 22.13 6.44
N SER A 55 -20.47 20.82 6.67
CA SER A 55 -21.17 19.75 5.96
C SER A 55 -21.19 18.45 6.78
N PRO A 56 -22.19 18.28 7.67
CA PRO A 56 -22.32 17.07 8.50
C PRO A 56 -22.42 15.77 7.69
N THR A 57 -23.04 15.84 6.50
CA THR A 57 -23.21 14.69 5.60
C THR A 57 -21.88 14.24 4.98
N GLU A 58 -21.09 15.16 4.42
CA GLU A 58 -19.78 14.81 3.83
C GLU A 58 -18.80 14.29 4.89
N PHE A 59 -18.87 14.84 6.11
CA PHE A 59 -18.09 14.35 7.24
C PHE A 59 -18.38 12.88 7.55
N VAL A 60 -19.66 12.51 7.64
CA VAL A 60 -20.09 11.13 7.93
C VAL A 60 -19.70 10.19 6.79
N GLU A 61 -19.88 10.61 5.53
CA GLU A 61 -19.53 9.84 4.35
C GLU A 61 -18.01 9.58 4.25
N GLN A 62 -17.18 10.60 4.45
CA GLN A 62 -15.73 10.46 4.35
C GLN A 62 -15.14 9.64 5.49
N ALA A 63 -15.62 9.84 6.71
CA ALA A 63 -15.22 9.01 7.84
C ALA A 63 -15.64 7.54 7.63
N ALA A 64 -16.75 7.29 6.92
CA ALA A 64 -17.23 5.93 6.65
C ALA A 64 -16.42 5.27 5.53
N GLY A 65 -16.08 6.03 4.48
CA GLY A 65 -15.21 5.59 3.39
C GLY A 65 -13.83 5.13 3.88
N ASN A 66 -13.19 5.92 4.75
CA ASN A 66 -11.85 5.60 5.27
C ASN A 66 -11.84 4.31 6.10
N ALA A 67 -12.82 4.14 7.00
CA ALA A 67 -12.94 2.94 7.83
C ALA A 67 -13.19 1.68 6.98
N ARG A 68 -14.02 1.80 5.93
CA ARG A 68 -14.29 0.71 5.00
C ARG A 68 -13.06 0.34 4.19
N ALA A 69 -12.24 1.31 3.78
CA ALA A 69 -11.00 1.05 3.06
C ALA A 69 -9.97 0.26 3.89
N VAL A 70 -9.81 0.60 5.18
CA VAL A 70 -8.92 -0.13 6.09
C VAL A 70 -9.37 -1.59 6.23
N LEU A 71 -10.65 -1.82 6.49
CA LEU A 71 -11.19 -3.17 6.64
C LEU A 71 -11.12 -3.95 5.33
N ALA A 72 -11.49 -3.35 4.18
CA ALA A 72 -11.48 -4.02 2.88
C ALA A 72 -10.09 -4.56 2.49
N ARG A 73 -9.01 -3.83 2.84
CA ARG A 73 -7.64 -4.31 2.65
C ARG A 73 -7.37 -5.58 3.46
N ALA A 74 -7.74 -5.60 4.74
CA ALA A 74 -7.55 -6.76 5.60
C ALA A 74 -8.39 -7.97 5.16
N GLU A 75 -9.62 -7.73 4.73
CA GLU A 75 -10.52 -8.75 4.17
C GLU A 75 -9.94 -9.41 2.93
N SER A 76 -9.32 -8.63 2.04
CA SER A 76 -8.69 -9.14 0.82
C SER A 76 -7.61 -10.18 1.14
N GLU A 77 -6.76 -9.91 2.14
CA GLU A 77 -5.71 -10.85 2.54
C GLU A 77 -6.26 -12.17 3.10
N ALA A 78 -7.27 -12.10 3.98
CA ALA A 78 -7.92 -13.29 4.52
C ALA A 78 -8.63 -14.10 3.42
N ARG A 79 -9.28 -13.40 2.47
CA ARG A 79 -9.96 -14.02 1.32
C ARG A 79 -8.99 -14.77 0.42
N LEU A 80 -7.86 -14.15 0.06
CA LEU A 80 -6.81 -14.77 -0.75
C LEU A 80 -6.20 -16.00 -0.07
N ALA A 81 -6.11 -15.99 1.27
CA ALA A 81 -5.57 -17.09 2.05
C ALA A 81 -6.59 -18.20 2.40
N GLY A 82 -7.88 -18.01 2.06
CA GLY A 82 -8.96 -18.95 2.40
C GLY A 82 -9.30 -19.03 3.89
N VAL A 83 -9.02 -17.97 4.65
CA VAL A 83 -9.29 -17.91 6.10
C VAL A 83 -10.69 -17.32 6.33
N PRO A 84 -11.59 -17.96 7.10
CA PRO A 84 -12.88 -17.38 7.44
C PRO A 84 -12.73 -16.09 8.22
N PHE A 85 -13.43 -15.02 7.80
CA PHE A 85 -13.33 -13.71 8.46
C PHE A 85 -14.67 -12.99 8.60
N ALA A 86 -14.70 -12.03 9.52
CA ALA A 86 -15.70 -10.98 9.65
C ALA A 86 -15.02 -9.64 9.94
N SER A 87 -15.72 -8.52 9.72
CA SER A 87 -15.18 -7.17 9.94
C SER A 87 -16.15 -6.32 10.74
N VAL A 88 -15.63 -5.54 11.69
CA VAL A 88 -16.41 -4.63 12.53
C VAL A 88 -15.74 -3.25 12.57
N GLY A 89 -16.49 -2.21 12.26
CA GLY A 89 -16.09 -0.82 12.49
C GLY A 89 -16.93 -0.20 13.60
N ARG A 90 -16.30 0.42 14.61
CA ARG A 90 -17.00 1.14 15.69
C ARG A 90 -16.36 2.50 15.92
N THR A 91 -17.17 3.54 16.12
CA THR A 91 -16.68 4.85 16.56
C THR A 91 -16.45 4.82 18.06
N SER A 92 -15.24 5.18 18.50
CA SER A 92 -14.88 5.23 19.92
C SER A 92 -13.71 6.20 20.15
N ASP A 93 -13.82 7.01 21.18
CA ASP A 93 -12.76 7.87 21.72
C ASP A 93 -11.79 7.09 22.64
N ARG A 94 -12.13 5.84 22.98
CA ARG A 94 -11.35 4.93 23.82
C ARG A 94 -11.06 3.62 23.07
N PRO A 95 -10.10 3.61 22.12
CA PRO A 95 -9.90 2.47 21.22
C PRO A 95 -9.59 1.15 21.93
N TYR A 96 -8.76 1.17 22.98
CA TYR A 96 -8.46 -0.06 23.72
C TYR A 96 -9.69 -0.68 24.37
N GLU A 97 -10.62 0.12 24.93
CA GLU A 97 -11.87 -0.40 25.49
C GLU A 97 -12.74 -1.02 24.40
N ALA A 98 -12.87 -0.35 23.26
CA ALA A 98 -13.60 -0.90 22.13
C ALA A 98 -12.99 -2.21 21.60
N ILE A 99 -11.66 -2.38 21.65
CA ILE A 99 -11.00 -3.65 21.33
C ILE A 99 -11.46 -4.75 22.30
N LEU A 100 -11.47 -4.47 23.61
CA LEU A 100 -11.88 -5.45 24.64
C LEU A 100 -13.37 -5.82 24.52
N ASP A 101 -14.22 -4.82 24.28
CA ASP A 101 -15.65 -5.01 24.11
C ASP A 101 -15.93 -5.90 22.89
N ILE A 102 -15.35 -5.60 21.73
CA ILE A 102 -15.53 -6.40 20.52
C ILE A 102 -14.95 -7.81 20.69
N ALA A 103 -13.79 -7.96 21.34
CA ALA A 103 -13.23 -9.28 21.61
C ALA A 103 -14.20 -10.15 22.40
N THR A 104 -14.85 -9.56 23.41
CA THR A 104 -15.82 -10.24 24.27
C THR A 104 -17.14 -10.52 23.53
N GLU A 105 -17.70 -9.50 22.88
CA GLU A 105 -18.96 -9.59 22.13
C GLU A 105 -18.92 -10.65 21.02
N GLN A 106 -17.77 -10.77 20.34
CA GLN A 106 -17.60 -11.68 19.21
C GLN A 106 -17.14 -13.08 19.63
N GLY A 107 -16.82 -13.27 20.92
CA GLY A 107 -16.35 -14.54 21.47
C GLY A 107 -14.92 -14.89 21.03
N CYS A 108 -14.06 -13.89 20.83
CA CYS A 108 -12.66 -14.11 20.46
C CYS A 108 -11.90 -14.73 21.64
N ASP A 109 -11.06 -15.73 21.36
CA ASP A 109 -10.21 -16.41 22.34
C ASP A 109 -8.72 -16.01 22.24
N LEU A 110 -8.39 -15.14 21.29
CA LEU A 110 -7.09 -14.49 21.14
C LEU A 110 -7.26 -13.06 20.61
N ILE A 111 -6.48 -12.11 21.13
CA ILE A 111 -6.31 -10.79 20.53
C ILE A 111 -4.90 -10.75 19.89
N PHE A 112 -4.84 -10.60 18.57
CA PHE A 112 -3.59 -10.48 17.83
C PHE A 112 -3.36 -9.01 17.50
N MET A 113 -2.35 -8.40 18.13
CA MET A 113 -2.08 -6.97 18.02
C MET A 113 -0.71 -6.69 17.43
N ALA A 114 -0.60 -5.59 16.70
CA ALA A 114 0.69 -5.00 16.39
C ALA A 114 1.35 -4.47 17.68
N SER A 115 2.68 -4.44 17.72
CA SER A 115 3.42 -3.86 18.85
C SER A 115 3.12 -2.36 19.02
N HIS A 116 2.86 -1.65 17.91
CA HIS A 116 2.49 -0.23 17.86
C HIS A 116 1.54 0.03 16.68
N GLY A 117 0.92 1.21 16.66
CA GLY A 117 0.08 1.68 15.54
C GLY A 117 0.53 3.06 15.05
N ARG A 118 -0.38 3.85 14.47
CA ARG A 118 -0.15 5.18 13.87
C ARG A 118 0.90 6.12 14.49
N ARG A 119 0.99 6.18 15.83
CA ARG A 119 1.81 7.16 16.57
C ARG A 119 3.14 6.59 17.10
N GLY A 120 3.43 5.31 16.85
CA GLY A 120 4.65 4.67 17.35
C GLY A 120 5.83 4.92 16.41
N LEU A 121 6.72 5.84 16.77
CA LEU A 121 8.04 5.98 16.15
C LEU A 121 9.07 5.11 16.90
N LYS A 122 9.91 4.43 16.12
CA LYS A 122 11.24 3.83 16.39
C LYS A 122 11.66 3.74 17.88
N GLY A 123 11.75 2.51 18.39
CA GLY A 123 12.46 2.18 19.63
C GLY A 123 11.58 1.54 20.71
N LEU A 124 11.71 0.22 20.86
CA LEU A 124 11.52 -0.63 22.05
C LEU A 124 10.31 -0.44 23.01
N LEU A 125 9.36 0.47 22.75
CA LEU A 125 8.32 0.87 23.71
C LEU A 125 6.90 0.63 23.20
N LEU A 126 6.31 -0.53 23.55
CA LEU A 126 4.95 -0.97 23.17
C LEU A 126 3.95 0.19 23.05
N GLY A 127 3.14 0.19 21.99
CA GLY A 127 2.19 1.23 21.68
C GLY A 127 1.15 1.41 22.80
N SER A 128 0.70 2.65 22.99
CA SER A 128 -0.22 3.01 24.08
C SER A 128 -1.50 2.17 24.12
N GLN A 129 -2.05 1.75 22.98
CA GLN A 129 -3.23 0.88 22.95
C GLN A 129 -2.87 -0.56 23.31
N THR A 130 -1.77 -1.10 22.76
CA THR A 130 -1.27 -2.44 23.06
C THR A 130 -0.97 -2.60 24.55
N GLN A 131 -0.29 -1.63 25.18
CA GLN A 131 -0.05 -1.63 26.63
C GLN A 131 -1.35 -1.65 27.43
N LYS A 132 -2.33 -0.82 27.05
CA LYS A 132 -3.62 -0.75 27.73
C LYS A 132 -4.42 -2.06 27.58
N VAL A 133 -4.44 -2.66 26.39
CA VAL A 133 -5.07 -3.96 26.18
C VAL A 133 -4.41 -5.02 27.05
N LEU A 134 -3.08 -5.14 27.01
CA LEU A 134 -2.32 -6.09 27.84
C LEU A 134 -2.60 -5.93 29.34
N ALA A 135 -2.77 -4.69 29.81
CA ALA A 135 -3.02 -4.40 31.21
C ALA A 135 -4.47 -4.68 31.67
N HIS A 136 -5.44 -4.77 30.75
CA HIS A 136 -6.87 -4.79 31.11
C HIS A 136 -7.66 -5.99 30.56
N THR A 137 -7.07 -6.82 29.70
CA THR A 137 -7.74 -8.00 29.13
C THR A 137 -7.52 -9.26 29.96
N THR A 138 -8.52 -10.14 29.95
CA THR A 138 -8.38 -11.54 30.37
C THR A 138 -8.21 -12.49 29.18
N ILE A 139 -8.44 -12.02 27.95
CA ILE A 139 -8.24 -12.78 26.71
C ILE A 139 -6.75 -12.76 26.36
N PRO A 140 -6.12 -13.91 26.06
CA PRO A 140 -4.73 -13.96 25.66
C PRO A 140 -4.40 -12.97 24.54
N VAL A 141 -3.24 -12.32 24.63
CA VAL A 141 -2.77 -11.34 23.63
C VAL A 141 -1.49 -11.85 22.99
N LEU A 142 -1.49 -11.95 21.68
CA LEU A 142 -0.28 -12.15 20.89
C LEU A 142 0.13 -10.81 20.29
N VAL A 143 1.26 -10.29 20.74
CA VAL A 143 1.85 -9.07 20.20
C VAL A 143 2.85 -9.42 19.12
N SER A 144 2.59 -8.98 17.89
CA SER A 144 3.51 -9.10 16.77
C SER A 144 4.39 -7.85 16.71
N SER A 145 5.68 -8.00 16.95
CA SER A 145 6.64 -6.95 16.62
C SER A 145 6.87 -6.92 15.11
N VAL A 146 6.90 -5.71 14.55
CA VAL A 146 7.39 -5.46 13.19
C VAL A 146 8.88 -5.15 13.20
N GLU A 147 9.40 -4.64 14.31
CA GLU A 147 10.82 -4.77 14.65
C GLU A 147 11.11 -6.27 14.79
N SER A 148 11.63 -6.84 13.70
CA SER A 148 11.94 -8.24 13.64
C SER A 148 13.06 -8.52 14.65
N ASN A 149 12.96 -9.64 15.36
CA ASN A 149 14.16 -10.33 15.85
C ASN A 149 14.96 -10.92 14.66
N ALA A 150 14.76 -10.43 13.43
CA ALA A 150 15.57 -10.85 12.30
C ALA A 150 16.93 -10.18 12.43
N LEU A 151 17.95 -10.90 11.97
CA LEU A 151 19.34 -10.47 12.02
C LEU A 151 19.61 -9.20 11.16
N THR A 152 18.61 -8.68 10.42
CA THR A 152 18.72 -7.61 9.42
C THR A 152 17.42 -6.77 9.23
N PRO A 153 16.95 -5.99 10.22
CA PRO A 153 15.70 -5.20 10.11
C PRO A 153 15.71 -4.15 8.99
N ASP A 154 16.88 -3.60 8.65
CA ASP A 154 17.02 -2.61 7.56
C ASP A 154 16.74 -3.21 6.18
N MET A 155 17.12 -4.47 5.97
CA MET A 155 16.82 -5.20 4.73
C MET A 155 15.32 -5.41 4.58
N ASP A 156 14.64 -5.85 5.64
CA ASP A 156 13.20 -6.07 5.63
C ASP A 156 12.44 -4.77 5.28
N LEU A 157 12.86 -3.65 5.88
CA LEU A 157 12.29 -2.33 5.61
C LEU A 157 12.49 -1.93 4.14
N ALA A 158 13.73 -1.98 3.63
CA ALA A 158 14.03 -1.61 2.25
C ALA A 158 13.23 -2.45 1.24
N LEU A 159 13.14 -3.76 1.46
CA LEU A 159 12.37 -4.67 0.61
C LEU A 159 10.85 -4.44 0.71
N ALA A 160 10.34 -4.07 1.89
CA ALA A 160 8.94 -3.75 2.07
C ALA A 160 8.54 -2.47 1.33
N VAL A 161 9.39 -1.43 1.38
CA VAL A 161 9.18 -0.16 0.67
C VAL A 161 9.10 -0.39 -0.82
N ILE A 162 10.15 -0.93 -1.45
CA ILE A 162 10.19 -1.11 -2.92
C ILE A 162 9.05 -1.99 -3.45
N LYS A 163 8.74 -3.11 -2.77
CA LYS A 163 7.60 -3.95 -3.15
C LYS A 163 6.26 -3.25 -2.93
N GLY A 164 6.16 -2.35 -1.96
CA GLY A 164 5.00 -1.50 -1.74
C GLY A 164 4.76 -0.52 -2.89
N GLU A 165 5.83 0.03 -3.43
CA GLU A 165 5.80 0.93 -4.58
C GLU A 165 5.40 0.19 -5.86
N HIS A 166 5.96 -0.99 -6.13
CA HIS A 166 5.58 -1.84 -7.26
C HIS A 166 4.08 -2.19 -7.24
N ARG A 167 3.55 -2.55 -6.06
CA ARG A 167 2.11 -2.78 -5.90
C ARG A 167 1.27 -1.56 -6.24
N SER A 168 1.77 -0.37 -5.93
CA SER A 168 1.07 0.89 -6.22
C SER A 168 1.08 1.19 -7.72
N MET A 169 2.23 1.01 -8.38
CA MET A 169 2.36 1.14 -9.84
C MET A 169 1.47 0.15 -10.59
N ALA A 170 1.45 -1.11 -10.15
CA ALA A 170 0.56 -2.13 -10.69
C ALA A 170 -0.93 -1.76 -10.53
N ALA A 171 -1.34 -1.25 -9.36
CA ALA A 171 -2.71 -0.83 -9.10
C ALA A 171 -3.14 0.34 -10.00
N VAL A 172 -2.29 1.38 -10.15
CA VAL A 172 -2.58 2.53 -11.02
C VAL A 172 -2.70 2.08 -12.48
N MET A 173 -1.82 1.21 -12.96
CA MET A 173 -1.92 0.71 -14.34
C MET A 173 -3.15 -0.16 -14.56
N HIS A 174 -3.48 -1.06 -13.62
CA HIS A 174 -4.69 -1.88 -13.71
C HIS A 174 -5.94 -1.00 -13.81
N GLY A 175 -6.00 0.04 -12.98
CA GLY A 175 -7.07 1.03 -13.03
C GLY A 175 -7.12 1.82 -14.34
N LEU A 176 -5.96 2.24 -14.86
CA LEU A 176 -5.87 2.91 -16.17
C LEU A 176 -6.40 2.02 -17.29
N LYS A 177 -5.97 0.75 -17.34
CA LYS A 177 -6.47 -0.23 -18.32
C LYS A 177 -7.96 -0.48 -18.16
N HIS A 178 -8.44 -0.58 -16.92
CA HIS A 178 -9.86 -0.79 -16.63
C HIS A 178 -10.72 0.34 -17.21
N VAL A 179 -10.39 1.60 -16.90
CA VAL A 179 -11.11 2.78 -17.39
C VAL A 179 -11.19 2.80 -18.92
N LEU A 180 -10.12 2.42 -19.61
CA LEU A 180 -10.09 2.40 -21.08
C LEU A 180 -10.92 1.25 -21.68
N LEU A 181 -10.87 0.06 -21.07
CA LEU A 181 -11.70 -1.07 -21.50
C LEU A 181 -13.19 -0.82 -21.26
N GLU A 182 -13.52 -0.16 -20.15
CA GLU A 182 -14.88 0.25 -19.82
C GLU A 182 -15.40 1.26 -20.86
N ALA A 183 -14.60 2.29 -21.19
CA ALA A 183 -14.94 3.24 -22.25
C ALA A 183 -15.19 2.56 -23.61
N ARG A 184 -14.40 1.53 -23.93
CA ARG A 184 -14.53 0.77 -25.18
C ARG A 184 -15.80 -0.09 -25.21
N SER A 185 -16.17 -0.70 -24.08
CA SER A 185 -17.28 -1.66 -23.99
C SER A 185 -18.63 -0.99 -23.74
N ALA A 186 -18.68 0.04 -22.89
CA ALA A 186 -19.89 0.78 -22.55
C ALA A 186 -20.23 1.88 -23.57
N GLY A 187 -19.27 2.27 -24.42
CA GLY A 187 -19.44 3.36 -25.39
C GLY A 187 -19.51 4.75 -24.75
N SER A 188 -19.26 4.86 -23.45
CA SER A 188 -19.12 6.13 -22.73
C SER A 188 -17.69 6.65 -22.78
N ALA A 189 -17.52 7.96 -22.91
CA ALA A 189 -16.18 8.57 -22.92
C ALA A 189 -15.47 8.39 -21.57
N ALA A 190 -14.17 8.08 -21.60
CA ALA A 190 -13.34 8.00 -20.41
C ALA A 190 -13.15 9.39 -19.77
N ASP A 191 -13.06 9.45 -18.43
CA ASP A 191 -12.78 10.68 -17.70
C ASP A 191 -11.34 11.15 -17.97
N VAL A 192 -11.18 12.12 -18.87
CA VAL A 192 -9.88 12.68 -19.27
C VAL A 192 -9.11 13.27 -18.08
N ARG A 193 -9.80 13.84 -17.08
CA ARG A 193 -9.11 14.38 -15.90
C ARG A 193 -8.47 13.25 -15.10
N LEU A 194 -9.23 12.16 -14.93
CA LEU A 194 -8.75 10.96 -14.26
C LEU A 194 -7.55 10.33 -15.00
N LEU A 195 -7.64 10.20 -16.33
CA LEU A 195 -6.54 9.68 -17.17
C LEU A 195 -5.26 10.52 -17.01
N ARG A 196 -5.38 11.85 -17.05
CA ARG A 196 -4.23 12.76 -16.85
C ARG A 196 -3.62 12.61 -15.45
N SER A 197 -4.43 12.42 -14.41
CA SER A 197 -3.93 12.18 -13.05
C SER A 197 -3.15 10.87 -12.94
N MET A 198 -3.58 9.81 -13.62
CA MET A 198 -2.85 8.53 -13.66
C MET A 198 -1.53 8.63 -14.42
N VAL A 199 -1.50 9.33 -15.56
CA VAL A 199 -0.24 9.57 -16.30
C VAL A 199 0.72 10.44 -15.50
N TYR A 200 0.20 11.46 -14.81
CA TYR A 200 0.97 12.31 -13.92
C TYR A 200 1.61 11.51 -12.77
N TYR A 201 0.91 10.51 -12.22
CA TYR A 201 1.48 9.61 -11.21
C TYR A 201 2.76 8.96 -11.72
N PHE A 202 2.71 8.29 -12.88
CA PHE A 202 3.89 7.62 -13.44
C PHE A 202 5.04 8.61 -13.66
N ARG A 203 4.79 9.73 -14.37
CA ARG A 203 5.83 10.74 -14.64
C ARG A 203 6.55 11.26 -13.40
N ASN A 204 5.85 11.52 -12.30
CA ASN A 204 6.47 12.11 -11.11
C ASN A 204 7.00 11.07 -10.14
N PHE A 205 6.34 9.92 -10.06
CA PHE A 205 6.71 8.88 -9.12
C PHE A 205 7.77 7.95 -9.70
N THR A 206 7.56 7.36 -10.89
CA THR A 206 8.50 6.36 -11.43
C THR A 206 9.82 7.01 -11.84
N GLU A 207 9.76 8.00 -12.73
CA GLU A 207 10.96 8.69 -13.22
C GLU A 207 11.59 9.60 -12.16
N GLY A 208 10.76 10.30 -11.39
CA GLY A 208 11.22 11.35 -10.50
C GLY A 208 11.75 10.86 -9.15
N LEU A 209 11.25 9.71 -8.67
CA LEU A 209 11.52 9.23 -7.30
C LEU A 209 11.92 7.76 -7.25
N HIS A 210 11.24 6.88 -7.99
CA HIS A 210 11.45 5.44 -7.91
C HIS A 210 12.79 5.03 -8.53
N HIS A 211 12.96 5.21 -9.85
CA HIS A 211 14.18 4.80 -10.54
C HIS A 211 15.47 5.44 -10.01
N PRO A 212 15.51 6.76 -9.71
CA PRO A 212 16.71 7.38 -9.14
C PRO A 212 17.15 6.75 -7.82
N LYS A 213 16.21 6.26 -7.00
CA LYS A 213 16.54 5.61 -5.73
C LYS A 213 17.10 4.19 -5.96
N GLU A 214 16.57 3.46 -6.93
CA GLU A 214 17.06 2.11 -7.27
C GLU A 214 18.48 2.17 -7.78
N ASP A 215 18.74 3.06 -8.74
CA ASP A 215 20.05 3.24 -9.33
C ASP A 215 21.08 3.57 -8.25
N ALA A 216 20.82 4.60 -7.45
CA ALA A 216 21.78 5.13 -6.50
C ALA A 216 22.02 4.23 -5.28
N TYR A 217 20.99 3.53 -4.79
CA TYR A 217 21.07 2.83 -3.51
C TYR A 217 21.05 1.31 -3.62
N LEU A 218 20.42 0.71 -4.64
CA LEU A 218 20.45 -0.74 -4.84
C LEU A 218 21.46 -1.13 -5.91
N PHE A 219 21.33 -0.60 -7.12
CA PHE A 219 22.07 -1.08 -8.29
C PHE A 219 23.56 -0.76 -8.18
N ASP A 220 23.91 0.48 -7.81
CA ASP A 220 25.29 0.89 -7.61
C ASP A 220 25.97 0.10 -6.48
N LYS A 221 25.23 -0.21 -5.40
CA LYS A 221 25.76 -1.02 -4.30
C LYS A 221 25.96 -2.47 -4.73
N LEU A 222 24.99 -3.07 -5.42
CA LEU A 222 25.10 -4.45 -5.89
C LEU A 222 26.27 -4.61 -6.87
N ALA A 223 26.41 -3.70 -7.83
CA ALA A 223 27.53 -3.70 -8.79
C ALA A 223 28.89 -3.56 -8.11
N GLY A 224 28.96 -2.88 -6.95
CA GLY A 224 30.17 -2.78 -6.13
C GLY A 224 30.48 -4.05 -5.30
N ARG A 225 29.57 -5.02 -5.23
CA ARG A 225 29.67 -6.23 -4.39
C ARG A 225 29.78 -7.53 -5.19
N SER A 226 29.13 -7.60 -6.36
CA SER A 226 29.11 -8.79 -7.22
C SER A 226 28.96 -8.39 -8.69
N HIS A 227 29.50 -9.22 -9.58
CA HIS A 227 29.35 -9.10 -11.04
C HIS A 227 28.28 -10.04 -11.61
N ASP A 228 27.67 -10.88 -10.77
CA ASP A 228 26.72 -11.93 -11.21
C ASP A 228 25.43 -11.34 -11.83
N ALA A 229 25.12 -10.08 -11.54
CA ALA A 229 23.92 -9.38 -11.99
C ALA A 229 24.19 -8.30 -13.05
N ASP A 230 25.43 -8.15 -13.54
CA ASP A 230 25.84 -7.00 -14.38
C ASP A 230 24.99 -6.85 -15.65
N GLU A 231 24.68 -7.95 -16.33
CA GLU A 231 23.85 -7.93 -17.55
C GLU A 231 22.41 -7.47 -17.26
N VAL A 232 21.83 -7.93 -16.14
CA VAL A 232 20.48 -7.54 -15.71
C VAL A 232 20.46 -6.07 -15.27
N LEU A 233 21.48 -5.62 -14.53
CA LEU A 233 21.62 -4.22 -14.13
C LEU A 233 21.78 -3.29 -15.35
N ALA A 234 22.56 -3.70 -16.35
CA ALA A 234 22.70 -2.94 -17.59
C ALA A 234 21.35 -2.83 -18.33
N THR A 235 20.57 -3.91 -18.36
CA THR A 235 19.23 -3.93 -18.96
C THR A 235 18.27 -3.00 -18.23
N LEU A 236 18.24 -3.04 -16.90
CA LEU A 236 17.36 -2.21 -16.08
C LEU A 236 17.71 -0.72 -16.20
N ARG A 237 18.99 -0.35 -16.17
CA ARG A 237 19.42 1.04 -16.39
C ARG A 237 19.04 1.55 -17.77
N ALA A 238 19.17 0.71 -18.81
CA ALA A 238 18.69 1.06 -20.14
C ALA A 238 17.17 1.31 -20.13
N GLN A 239 16.40 0.46 -19.43
CA GLN A 239 14.95 0.65 -19.27
C GLN A 239 14.61 1.96 -18.54
N HIS A 240 15.33 2.35 -17.49
CA HIS A 240 15.15 3.65 -16.81
C HIS A 240 15.33 4.83 -17.76
N HIS A 241 16.29 4.75 -18.68
CA HIS A 241 16.50 5.79 -19.70
C HIS A 241 15.42 5.81 -20.79
N GLU A 242 14.84 4.65 -21.11
CA GLU A 242 13.84 4.50 -22.16
C GLU A 242 12.39 4.78 -21.69
N GLU A 243 12.11 4.68 -20.38
CA GLU A 243 10.74 4.77 -19.84
C GLU A 243 10.01 6.04 -20.29
N GLY A 244 10.69 7.19 -20.29
CA GLY A 244 10.06 8.47 -20.59
C GLY A 244 9.48 8.59 -21.99
N ALA A 245 10.02 7.83 -22.96
CA ALA A 245 9.42 7.77 -24.29
C ALA A 245 8.04 7.09 -24.26
N TYR A 246 7.84 6.10 -23.41
CA TYR A 246 6.54 5.42 -23.24
C TYR A 246 5.54 6.31 -22.52
N ILE A 247 5.95 6.98 -21.43
CA ILE A 247 5.09 7.91 -20.70
C ILE A 247 4.69 9.09 -21.60
N GLU A 248 5.62 9.64 -22.40
CA GLU A 248 5.33 10.69 -23.37
C GLU A 248 4.35 10.20 -24.47
N ALA A 249 4.49 8.96 -24.94
CA ALA A 249 3.57 8.38 -25.91
C ALA A 249 2.15 8.24 -25.34
N VAL A 250 2.01 7.81 -24.08
CA VAL A 250 0.71 7.75 -23.39
C VAL A 250 0.13 9.16 -23.22
N ASP A 251 0.91 10.13 -22.76
CA ASP A 251 0.47 11.52 -22.59
C ASP A 251 -0.02 12.15 -23.91
N LYS A 252 0.71 11.93 -25.01
CA LYS A 252 0.29 12.34 -26.36
C LYS A 252 -1.03 11.70 -26.76
N ALA A 253 -1.21 10.40 -26.50
CA ALA A 253 -2.44 9.69 -26.81
C ALA A 253 -3.63 10.18 -25.96
N VAL A 254 -3.42 10.46 -24.66
CA VAL A 254 -4.43 11.08 -23.79
C VAL A 254 -4.86 12.45 -24.32
N ASN A 255 -3.90 13.28 -24.76
CA ASN A 255 -4.21 14.60 -25.31
C ASN A 255 -4.94 14.51 -26.67
N ALA A 256 -4.60 13.56 -27.52
CA ALA A 256 -5.30 13.32 -28.77
C ALA A 256 -6.76 12.87 -28.53
N TYR A 257 -6.96 11.90 -27.63
CA TYR A 257 -8.29 11.45 -27.20
C TYR A 257 -9.12 12.58 -26.55
N ALA A 258 -8.49 13.43 -25.73
CA ALA A 258 -9.16 14.58 -25.13
C ALA A 258 -9.65 15.60 -26.16
N GLY A 259 -8.94 15.73 -27.29
CA GLY A 259 -9.32 16.60 -28.41
C GLY A 259 -10.43 16.00 -29.29
N SER A 260 -10.44 14.68 -29.46
CA SER A 260 -11.45 13.93 -30.21
C SER A 260 -11.72 12.57 -29.55
N PRO A 261 -12.72 12.45 -28.66
CA PRO A 261 -12.98 11.23 -27.90
C PRO A 261 -13.76 10.19 -28.72
N ASP A 262 -13.24 9.85 -29.90
CA ASP A 262 -13.78 8.83 -30.79
C ASP A 262 -13.06 7.47 -30.60
N GLY A 263 -13.59 6.43 -31.26
CA GLY A 263 -13.06 5.07 -31.15
C GLY A 263 -11.64 4.90 -31.66
N ALA A 264 -11.22 5.68 -32.68
CA ALA A 264 -9.87 5.57 -33.23
C ALA A 264 -8.82 6.12 -32.25
N HIS A 265 -9.11 7.27 -31.62
CA HIS A 265 -8.23 7.83 -30.60
C HIS A 265 -8.23 7.00 -29.30
N LEU A 266 -9.37 6.38 -28.95
CA LEU A 266 -9.44 5.45 -27.83
C LEU A 266 -8.57 4.21 -28.07
N ASP A 267 -8.64 3.60 -29.26
CA ASP A 267 -7.84 2.43 -29.61
C ASP A 267 -6.34 2.76 -29.61
N ALA A 268 -5.94 3.93 -30.12
CA ALA A 268 -4.55 4.40 -30.07
C ALA A 268 -4.05 4.63 -28.62
N LEU A 269 -4.92 5.14 -27.74
CA LEU A 269 -4.62 5.30 -26.32
C LEU A 269 -4.45 3.94 -25.61
N ILE A 270 -5.35 2.98 -25.87
CA ILE A 270 -5.23 1.63 -25.35
C ILE A 270 -3.90 1.00 -25.77
N GLU A 271 -3.53 1.11 -27.05
CA GLU A 271 -2.26 0.56 -27.56
C GLU A 271 -1.04 1.20 -26.89
N ALA A 272 -1.05 2.52 -26.67
CA ALA A 272 0.02 3.22 -25.95
C ALA A 272 0.15 2.72 -24.50
N VAL A 273 -0.97 2.59 -23.80
CA VAL A 273 -1.03 2.09 -22.41
C VAL A 273 -0.58 0.63 -22.33
N ASP A 274 -1.01 -0.23 -23.26
CA ASP A 274 -0.62 -1.64 -23.29
C ASP A 274 0.87 -1.82 -23.55
N ARG A 275 1.46 -1.02 -24.43
CA ARG A 275 2.92 -1.00 -24.62
C ARG A 275 3.65 -0.60 -23.35
N TYR A 276 3.22 0.48 -22.70
CA TYR A 276 3.86 0.93 -21.46
C TYR A 276 3.72 -0.11 -20.34
N ALA A 277 2.53 -0.70 -20.17
CA ALA A 277 2.30 -1.81 -19.25
C ALA A 277 3.17 -3.03 -19.56
N GLY A 278 3.40 -3.38 -20.83
CA GLY A 278 4.32 -4.47 -21.15
C GLY A 278 5.73 -4.22 -20.59
N ARG A 279 6.25 -3.00 -20.78
CA ARG A 279 7.59 -2.62 -20.33
C ARG A 279 7.71 -2.51 -18.82
N LEU A 280 6.74 -1.89 -18.15
CA LEU A 280 6.80 -1.75 -16.70
C LEU A 280 6.70 -3.12 -15.99
N TRP A 281 6.03 -4.11 -16.60
CA TRP A 281 5.85 -5.44 -16.02
C TRP A 281 7.12 -6.25 -16.21
N GLU A 282 7.74 -6.16 -17.38
CA GLU A 282 9.06 -6.74 -17.65
C GLU A 282 10.12 -6.17 -16.69
N HIS A 283 10.12 -4.86 -16.48
CA HIS A 283 11.00 -4.15 -15.56
C HIS A 283 10.89 -4.68 -14.12
N MET A 284 9.71 -4.57 -13.50
CA MET A 284 9.48 -5.04 -12.12
C MET A 284 9.77 -6.55 -11.96
N ASN A 285 9.54 -7.35 -13.01
CA ASN A 285 9.88 -8.78 -12.98
C ASN A 285 11.38 -9.02 -12.90
N LEU A 286 12.19 -8.26 -13.64
CA LEU A 286 13.65 -8.36 -13.59
C LEU A 286 14.17 -7.97 -12.19
N GLU A 287 13.63 -6.89 -11.63
CA GLU A 287 13.99 -6.46 -10.29
C GLU A 287 13.63 -7.50 -9.22
N GLU A 288 12.35 -7.92 -9.16
CA GLU A 288 11.87 -8.78 -8.08
C GLU A 288 12.43 -10.21 -8.15
N LYS A 289 12.67 -10.74 -9.34
CA LYS A 289 13.13 -12.12 -9.53
C LYS A 289 14.64 -12.28 -9.55
N PHE A 290 15.39 -11.23 -9.90
CA PHE A 290 16.84 -11.32 -10.07
C PHE A 290 17.59 -10.32 -9.18
N ILE A 291 17.27 -9.03 -9.25
CA ILE A 291 18.04 -8.00 -8.53
C ILE A 291 17.79 -8.05 -7.03
N LEU A 292 16.53 -8.08 -6.56
CA LEU A 292 16.25 -8.10 -5.12
C LEU A 292 16.82 -9.34 -4.42
N PRO A 293 16.76 -10.57 -4.99
CA PRO A 293 17.46 -11.73 -4.43
C PRO A 293 18.99 -11.59 -4.45
N ALA A 294 19.57 -11.02 -5.51
CA ALA A 294 21.01 -10.76 -5.58
C ALA A 294 21.45 -9.76 -4.50
N CYS A 295 20.70 -8.67 -4.31
CA CYS A 295 20.93 -7.72 -3.22
C CYS A 295 20.88 -8.41 -1.85
N GLN A 296 19.88 -9.26 -1.59
CA GLN A 296 19.78 -10.02 -0.33
C GLN A 296 20.98 -10.94 -0.10
N THR A 297 21.57 -11.47 -1.18
CA THR A 297 22.72 -12.38 -1.12
C THR A 297 24.03 -11.63 -0.88
N HIS A 298 24.22 -10.47 -1.50
CA HIS A 298 25.53 -9.81 -1.59
C HIS A 298 25.66 -8.52 -0.77
N LEU A 299 24.56 -7.84 -0.42
CA LEU A 299 24.62 -6.61 0.38
C LEU A 299 24.85 -6.92 1.86
N THR A 300 25.67 -6.09 2.50
CA THR A 300 26.02 -6.21 3.92
C THR A 300 25.05 -5.43 4.81
N GLY A 301 25.10 -5.65 6.13
CA GLY A 301 24.29 -4.88 7.08
C GLY A 301 24.43 -3.35 6.93
N PRO A 302 25.65 -2.78 6.85
CA PRO A 302 25.85 -1.35 6.57
C PRO A 302 25.29 -0.89 5.22
N ASP A 303 25.33 -1.73 4.19
CA ASP A 303 24.71 -1.41 2.90
C ASP A 303 23.19 -1.28 3.07
N TRP A 304 22.57 -2.26 3.72
CA TRP A 304 21.12 -2.26 3.98
C TRP A 304 20.67 -1.09 4.86
N ALA A 305 21.44 -0.72 5.89
CA ALA A 305 21.15 0.47 6.70
C ALA A 305 21.12 1.75 5.85
N ALA A 306 22.05 1.89 4.91
CA ALA A 306 22.08 3.02 3.99
C ALA A 306 20.91 3.00 3.00
N VAL A 307 20.54 1.83 2.47
CA VAL A 307 19.36 1.67 1.59
C VAL A 307 18.09 2.03 2.34
N ALA A 308 17.88 1.45 3.53
CA ALA A 308 16.70 1.68 4.34
C ALA A 308 16.53 3.17 4.70
N HIS A 309 17.60 3.84 5.10
CA HIS A 309 17.57 5.26 5.39
C HIS A 309 17.19 6.10 4.15
N ALA A 310 17.77 5.79 2.99
CA ALA A 310 17.46 6.49 1.75
C ALA A 310 16.01 6.25 1.29
N PHE A 311 15.54 5.01 1.38
CA PHE A 311 14.19 4.62 0.94
C PHE A 311 13.12 5.21 1.86
N GLU A 312 13.38 5.29 3.16
CA GLU A 312 12.50 5.95 4.12
C GLU A 312 12.47 7.49 3.92
N ALA A 313 13.60 8.09 3.55
CA ALA A 313 13.70 9.53 3.30
C ALA A 313 13.08 9.97 1.96
N ASN A 314 13.08 9.09 0.95
CA ASN A 314 12.49 9.33 -0.37
C ASN A 314 10.96 9.17 -0.41
N GLY A 315 10.29 9.51 0.70
CA GLY A 315 8.88 9.27 0.98
C GLY A 315 7.99 9.20 -0.26
N ASP A 316 7.29 8.08 -0.38
CA ASP A 316 6.28 7.89 -1.40
C ASP A 316 5.36 9.13 -1.46
N PRO A 317 5.11 9.74 -2.63
CA PRO A 317 4.27 10.93 -2.77
C PRO A 317 2.82 10.73 -2.32
N ARG A 318 2.41 9.49 -2.00
CA ARG A 318 1.21 9.20 -1.20
C ARG A 318 1.23 9.80 0.22
N PHE A 319 2.40 10.10 0.79
CA PHE A 319 2.56 10.46 2.21
C PHE A 319 3.38 11.72 2.48
N ASP A 320 3.90 12.39 1.45
CA ASP A 320 4.37 13.77 1.59
C ASP A 320 3.13 14.67 1.77
N ALA A 321 2.90 15.22 2.96
CA ALA A 321 1.66 15.93 3.31
C ALA A 321 1.33 17.10 2.36
N ASP A 322 2.35 17.66 1.70
CA ASP A 322 2.21 18.73 0.71
C ASP A 322 1.86 18.21 -0.71
N LYS A 323 1.99 16.90 -0.99
CA LYS A 323 1.70 16.27 -2.30
C LYS A 323 0.63 15.16 -2.26
N ALA A 324 0.32 14.62 -1.08
CA ALA A 324 -0.55 13.45 -0.84
C ALA A 324 -2.05 13.67 -1.13
N GLN A 325 -2.57 14.89 -1.00
CA GLN A 325 -4.03 15.14 -1.08
C GLN A 325 -4.68 14.75 -2.42
N GLY A 326 -3.89 14.69 -3.51
CA GLY A 326 -4.37 14.26 -4.82
C GLY A 326 -4.31 12.74 -5.06
N PHE A 327 -3.29 12.07 -4.53
CA PHE A 327 -3.02 10.67 -4.82
C PHE A 327 -3.86 9.70 -3.99
N ASP A 328 -4.14 10.02 -2.73
CA ASP A 328 -5.03 9.19 -1.90
C ASP A 328 -6.45 9.14 -2.45
N LYS A 329 -6.96 10.28 -2.95
CA LYS A 329 -8.27 10.35 -3.62
C LYS A 329 -8.29 9.58 -4.94
N LEU A 330 -7.21 9.64 -5.71
CA LEU A 330 -7.05 8.88 -6.95
C LEU A 330 -7.03 7.36 -6.68
N PHE A 331 -6.25 6.93 -5.69
CA PHE A 331 -6.12 5.53 -5.30
C PHE A 331 -7.43 4.98 -4.72
N LEU A 332 -8.14 5.75 -3.88
CA LEU A 332 -9.47 5.39 -3.39
C LEU A 332 -10.46 5.20 -4.53
N ARG A 333 -10.49 6.13 -5.50
CA ARG A 333 -11.36 6.05 -6.68
C ARG A 333 -11.03 4.84 -7.56
N LEU A 334 -9.76 4.46 -7.65
CA LEU A 334 -9.29 3.29 -8.40
C LEU A 334 -9.70 1.95 -7.78
N VAL A 335 -9.57 1.82 -6.46
CA VAL A 335 -9.98 0.60 -5.75
C VAL A 335 -11.50 0.40 -5.82
N THR A 336 -12.28 1.48 -5.81
CA THR A 336 -13.75 1.41 -5.93
C THR A 336 -14.27 1.11 -7.33
N LEU A 337 -13.44 1.26 -8.38
CA LEU A 337 -13.81 0.95 -9.77
C LEU A 337 -13.51 -0.50 -10.16
N ALA A 338 -12.80 -1.26 -9.31
CA ALA A 338 -12.46 -2.66 -9.57
C ALA A 338 -13.47 -3.67 -8.98
N ASP A 339 -14.58 -3.19 -8.40
CA ASP A 339 -15.74 -3.97 -7.92
C ASP A 339 -16.84 -4.05 -8.98
#